data_AF-A0AAW6NI65-F1
#
_entry.id   AF-A0AAW6NI65-F1
#
_cell.length_a   1.000
_cell.length_b   1.000
_cell.length_c   1.000
_cell.angle_alpha   90.00
_cell.angle_beta   90.00
_cell.angle_gamma   90.00
#
_symmetry.space_group_name_H-M   'P 1'
#
loop_
_entity.id
_entity.type
_entity.pdbx_description
1 polymer ?
#
loop_
_entity_poly.entity_id
_entity_poly.type
_entity_poly.pdbx_seq_one_letter_code
_entity_poly.pdbx_strand_id
1 'polypeptide(L)'
;MFTPTASFKDNLQLLPSVDGISHINIMDSAGAIVDIIENKPGKQGSLVVYQYLAEVFGRIDAKAAAHGLEVFAEHTVDAKSRPGAHPNIDRLLDVIDTGKSLDVQVVRA
;
A
#
# COMPACT_ATOMS: atom_id res chain seq x y z
N MET A 1 -1.56 -8.22 12.15
CA MET A 1 -0.67 -7.04 12.06
C MET A 1 0.65 -7.40 12.74
N PHE A 2 1.77 -7.16 12.07
CA PHE A 2 3.12 -7.33 12.65
C PHE A 2 3.68 -5.96 13.07
N THR A 3 4.79 -5.94 13.81
CA THR A 3 5.52 -4.71 14.14
C THR A 3 6.55 -4.42 13.05
N PRO A 4 6.44 -3.30 12.30
CA PRO A 4 7.41 -2.95 11.27
C PRO A 4 8.79 -2.65 11.86
N THR A 5 9.81 -2.97 11.08
CA THR A 5 11.21 -2.61 11.32
C THR A 5 11.56 -1.32 10.57
N ALA A 6 12.77 -0.81 10.78
CA ALA A 6 13.28 0.39 10.12
C ALA A 6 13.73 0.17 8.66
N SER A 7 13.57 -1.04 8.10
CA SER A 7 14.04 -1.43 6.77
C SER A 7 12.86 -1.94 5.94
N PHE A 8 12.56 -1.25 4.83
CA PHE A 8 11.48 -1.67 3.93
C PHE A 8 11.72 -3.08 3.39
N LYS A 9 12.97 -3.39 3.04
CA LYS A 9 13.35 -4.71 2.53
C LYS A 9 13.07 -5.81 3.54
N ASP A 10 13.39 -5.59 4.82
CA ASP A 10 13.17 -6.60 5.86
C ASP A 10 11.68 -6.73 6.18
N ASN A 11 10.94 -5.61 6.15
CA ASN A 11 9.48 -5.64 6.29
C ASN A 11 8.81 -6.48 5.20
N LEU A 12 9.23 -6.35 3.94
CA LEU A 12 8.68 -7.13 2.82
C LEU A 12 8.83 -8.65 3.03
N GLN A 13 9.88 -9.11 3.72
CA GLN A 13 10.08 -10.54 3.98
C GLN A 13 9.08 -11.11 4.99
N LEU A 14 8.42 -10.25 5.75
CA LEU A 14 7.41 -10.62 6.75
C LEU A 14 5.99 -10.62 6.17
N LEU A 15 5.81 -10.15 4.93
CA LEU A 15 4.51 -10.01 4.29
C LEU A 15 4.14 -11.26 3.47
N PRO A 16 2.83 -11.51 3.25
CA PRO A 16 2.37 -12.58 2.39
C PRO A 16 2.94 -12.49 0.96
N SER A 17 3.09 -13.64 0.30
CA SER A 17 3.46 -13.68 -1.12
C SER A 17 2.33 -13.13 -1.99
N VAL A 18 2.71 -12.48 -3.10
CA VAL A 18 1.81 -12.01 -4.16
C VAL A 18 1.83 -12.93 -5.39
N ASP A 19 2.30 -14.17 -5.24
CA ASP A 19 2.27 -15.17 -6.30
C ASP A 19 0.84 -15.42 -6.79
N GLY A 20 0.67 -15.51 -8.12
CA GLY A 20 -0.63 -15.67 -8.75
C GLY A 20 -1.52 -14.42 -8.76
N ILE A 21 -1.05 -13.29 -8.21
CA ILE A 21 -1.72 -11.99 -8.36
C ILE A 21 -1.26 -11.34 -9.66
N SER A 22 -2.21 -10.94 -10.51
CA SER A 22 -1.93 -10.14 -11.72
C SER A 22 -1.75 -8.66 -11.36
N HIS A 23 -2.70 -8.12 -10.60
CA HIS A 23 -2.71 -6.74 -10.14
C HIS A 23 -3.71 -6.57 -9.00
N ILE A 24 -3.70 -5.40 -8.37
CA ILE A 24 -4.77 -4.95 -7.51
C ILE A 24 -5.39 -3.66 -8.03
N ASN A 25 -6.71 -3.57 -7.98
CA ASN A 25 -7.44 -2.34 -8.21
C ASN A 25 -7.56 -1.59 -6.88
N ILE A 26 -7.24 -0.31 -6.90
CA ILE A 26 -7.48 0.61 -5.80
C ILE A 26 -8.75 1.37 -6.10
N MET A 27 -9.71 1.36 -5.18
CA MET A 27 -11.02 1.94 -5.38
C MET A 27 -11.32 3.00 -4.32
N ASP A 28 -12.02 4.05 -4.71
CA ASP A 28 -12.56 5.03 -3.77
C ASP A 28 -13.82 4.52 -3.04
N SER A 29 -14.35 5.32 -2.13
CA SER A 29 -15.57 5.01 -1.38
C SER A 29 -16.83 4.87 -2.24
N ALA A 30 -16.82 5.35 -3.48
CA ALA A 30 -17.91 5.18 -4.44
C ALA A 30 -17.76 3.89 -5.27
N GLY A 31 -16.67 3.14 -5.08
CA GLY A 31 -16.36 1.92 -5.82
C GLY A 31 -15.70 2.19 -7.18
N ALA A 32 -15.30 3.43 -7.47
CA ALA A 32 -14.61 3.74 -8.71
C ALA A 32 -13.14 3.34 -8.61
N ILE A 33 -12.59 2.67 -9.63
CA ILE A 33 -11.16 2.35 -9.70
C ILE A 33 -10.39 3.65 -9.92
N VAL A 34 -9.57 4.03 -8.94
CA VAL A 34 -8.74 5.24 -8.99
C VAL A 34 -7.29 4.95 -9.36
N ASP A 35 -6.82 3.72 -9.19
CA ASP A 35 -5.50 3.29 -9.65
C ASP A 35 -5.38 1.75 -9.75
N ILE A 36 -4.33 1.28 -10.41
CA ILE A 36 -3.98 -0.14 -10.55
C ILE A 36 -2.50 -0.34 -10.23
N ILE A 37 -2.22 -1.21 -9.25
CA ILE A 37 -0.87 -1.65 -8.94
C ILE A 37 -0.66 -3.02 -9.59
N GLU A 38 0.08 -3.03 -10.71
CA GLU A 38 0.42 -4.25 -11.45
C GLU A 38 1.53 -5.05 -10.76
N ASN A 39 1.46 -6.37 -10.86
CA ASN A 39 2.56 -7.26 -10.47
C ASN A 39 3.67 -7.25 -11.53
N LYS A 40 4.47 -6.18 -11.52
CA LYS A 40 5.60 -6.00 -12.44
C LYS A 40 6.83 -5.40 -11.75
N PRO A 41 8.04 -5.59 -12.31
CA PRO A 41 9.27 -5.02 -11.76
C PRO A 41 9.12 -3.51 -11.46
N GLY A 42 9.59 -3.09 -10.28
CA GLY A 42 9.47 -1.71 -9.80
C GLY A 42 8.15 -1.38 -9.08
N LYS A 43 7.09 -2.18 -9.22
CA LYS A 43 5.81 -2.00 -8.49
C LYS A 43 5.55 -3.06 -7.41
N GLN A 44 6.28 -4.17 -7.42
CA GLN A 44 6.03 -5.32 -6.54
C GLN A 44 6.03 -4.98 -5.04
N GLY A 45 6.94 -4.10 -4.58
CA GLY A 45 6.96 -3.71 -3.18
C GLY A 45 5.63 -3.09 -2.72
N SER A 46 5.06 -2.17 -3.49
CA SER A 46 3.76 -1.59 -3.17
C SER A 46 2.61 -2.58 -3.34
N LEU A 47 2.69 -3.49 -4.31
CA LEU A 47 1.69 -4.55 -4.48
C LEU A 47 1.55 -5.39 -3.20
N VAL A 48 2.68 -5.87 -2.67
CA VAL A 48 2.74 -6.68 -1.44
C VAL A 48 2.17 -5.91 -0.26
N VAL A 49 2.58 -4.64 -0.08
CA VAL A 49 2.08 -3.81 1.03
C VAL A 49 0.57 -3.59 0.94
N TYR A 50 0.05 -3.22 -0.22
CA TYR A 50 -1.38 -2.92 -0.35
C TYR A 50 -2.26 -4.17 -0.24
N GLN A 51 -1.81 -5.32 -0.74
CA GLN A 51 -2.48 -6.60 -0.50
C GLN A 51 -2.51 -6.92 1.00
N TYR A 52 -1.38 -6.82 1.70
CA TYR A 52 -1.30 -7.02 3.15
C TYR A 52 -2.25 -6.09 3.93
N LEU A 53 -2.27 -4.79 3.59
CA LEU A 53 -3.14 -3.82 4.27
C LEU A 53 -4.62 -4.18 4.08
N ALA A 54 -5.01 -4.59 2.88
CA ALA A 54 -6.38 -5.04 2.61
C ALA A 54 -6.74 -6.30 3.41
N GLU A 55 -5.84 -7.28 3.48
CA GLU A 55 -6.07 -8.53 4.22
C GLU A 55 -6.19 -8.31 5.74
N VAL A 56 -5.36 -7.43 6.31
CA VAL A 56 -5.31 -7.21 7.76
C VAL A 56 -6.37 -6.23 8.27
N PHE A 57 -6.68 -5.21 7.48
CA PHE A 57 -7.57 -4.11 7.91
C PHE A 57 -8.94 -4.14 7.21
N GLY A 58 -9.11 -4.95 6.16
CA GLY A 58 -10.31 -4.98 5.31
C GLY A 58 -10.38 -3.83 4.32
N ARG A 59 -10.03 -2.62 4.75
CA ARG A 59 -9.88 -1.43 3.90
C ARG A 59 -8.71 -0.57 4.33
N ILE A 60 -8.28 0.33 3.45
CA ILE A 60 -7.19 1.27 3.75
C ILE A 60 -7.81 2.57 4.27
N ASP A 61 -8.10 2.60 5.57
CA ASP A 61 -8.47 3.81 6.30
C ASP A 61 -7.21 4.51 6.89
N ALA A 62 -7.39 5.59 7.66
CA ALA A 62 -6.27 6.32 8.26
C ALA A 62 -5.37 5.44 9.16
N LYS A 63 -5.93 4.42 9.84
CA LYS A 63 -5.16 3.50 10.69
C LYS A 63 -4.33 2.54 9.83
N ALA A 64 -4.94 1.94 8.81
CA ALA A 64 -4.25 1.07 7.87
C ALA A 64 -3.17 1.84 7.10
N ALA A 65 -3.46 3.07 6.66
CA ALA A 65 -2.52 3.94 5.97
C ALA A 65 -1.33 4.30 6.85
N ALA A 66 -1.56 4.70 8.12
CA ALA A 66 -0.48 4.99 9.06
C ALA A 66 0.45 3.78 9.25
N HIS A 67 -0.12 2.59 9.41
CA HIS A 67 0.67 1.37 9.48
C HIS A 67 1.42 1.08 8.18
N GLY A 68 0.79 1.28 7.02
CA GLY A 68 1.44 1.13 5.72
C GLY A 68 2.66 2.04 5.57
N LEU A 69 2.58 3.28 6.06
CA LEU A 69 3.71 4.21 6.09
C LEU A 69 4.85 3.70 6.97
N GLU A 70 4.57 3.05 8.10
CA GLU A 70 5.60 2.39 8.92
C GLU A 70 6.22 1.21 8.18
N VAL A 71 5.41 0.41 7.47
CA VAL A 71 5.88 -0.71 6.65
C VAL A 71 6.82 -0.23 5.55
N PHE A 72 6.51 0.89 4.88
CA PHE A 72 7.38 1.52 3.87
C PHE A 72 8.67 2.14 4.43
N ALA A 73 8.81 2.23 5.76
CA ALA A 73 10.03 2.58 6.47
C ALA A 73 10.77 3.80 5.87
N GLU A 74 12.03 3.64 5.42
CA GLU A 74 12.86 4.73 4.91
C GLU A 74 12.24 5.47 3.71
N HIS A 75 11.39 4.81 2.92
CA HIS A 75 10.73 5.43 1.77
C HIS A 75 9.64 6.43 2.17
N THR A 76 9.05 6.27 3.36
CA THR A 76 8.07 7.25 3.88
C THR A 76 8.71 8.61 4.12
N VAL A 77 9.94 8.62 4.65
CA VAL A 77 10.68 9.86 4.89
C VAL A 77 11.01 10.56 3.57
N ASP A 78 11.42 9.78 2.58
CA ASP A 78 11.73 10.28 1.24
C ASP A 78 10.48 10.85 0.54
N ALA A 79 9.35 10.16 0.60
CA ALA A 79 8.07 10.63 0.04
C ALA A 79 7.63 11.97 0.63
N LYS A 80 7.70 12.12 1.96
CA LYS A 80 7.40 13.40 2.64
C LYS A 80 8.31 14.54 2.21
N SER A 81 9.56 14.23 1.85
CA SER A 81 10.55 15.22 1.43
C SER A 81 10.45 15.55 -0.07
N ARG A 82 9.87 14.65 -0.88
CA ARG A 82 9.74 14.77 -2.33
C ARG A 82 8.34 14.33 -2.79
N PRO A 83 7.29 15.15 -2.56
CA PRO A 83 5.93 14.80 -2.97
C PRO A 83 5.84 14.41 -4.45
N GLY A 84 5.19 13.29 -4.74
CA GLY A 84 5.05 12.74 -6.09
C GLY A 84 6.16 11.74 -6.49
N ALA A 85 7.23 11.62 -5.71
CA ALA A 85 8.30 10.64 -5.98
C ALA A 85 7.86 9.20 -5.70
N HIS A 86 6.87 9.01 -4.81
CA HIS A 86 6.39 7.70 -4.39
C HIS A 86 4.86 7.66 -4.43
N PRO A 87 4.22 7.54 -5.61
CA PRO A 87 2.77 7.69 -5.74
C PRO A 87 1.95 6.81 -4.79
N ASN A 88 2.44 5.59 -4.48
CA ASN A 88 1.77 4.69 -3.56
C ASN A 88 1.90 5.08 -2.08
N ILE A 89 2.98 5.76 -1.70
CA ILE A 89 3.17 6.30 -0.34
C ILE A 89 2.42 7.63 -0.21
N ASP A 90 2.50 8.48 -1.24
CA ASP A 90 1.76 9.73 -1.34
C ASP A 90 0.24 9.49 -1.18
N ARG A 91 -0.27 8.42 -1.79
CA ARG A 91 -1.67 8.01 -1.62
C ARG A 91 -2.03 7.66 -0.17
N LEU A 92 -1.14 6.98 0.57
CA LEU A 92 -1.39 6.68 1.99
C LEU A 92 -1.35 7.95 2.85
N LEU A 93 -0.47 8.90 2.52
CA LEU A 93 -0.45 10.21 3.17
C LEU A 93 -1.77 10.95 2.95
N ASP A 94 -2.32 10.92 1.73
CA ASP A 94 -3.62 11.54 1.39
C ASP A 94 -4.80 10.88 2.11
N VAL A 95 -4.80 9.55 2.27
CA VAL A 95 -5.81 8.84 3.08
C VAL A 95 -5.81 9.35 4.52
N ILE A 96 -4.63 9.59 5.11
CA ILE A 96 -4.52 10.13 6.48
C ILE A 96 -5.00 11.58 6.53
N ASP A 97 -4.60 12.41 5.58
CA ASP A 97 -4.91 13.84 5.57
C ASP A 97 -6.40 14.11 5.34
N THR A 98 -7.02 13.33 4.43
CA THR A 98 -8.43 13.52 4.06
C THR A 98 -9.41 12.67 4.87
N GLY A 99 -8.93 11.60 5.51
CA GLY A 99 -9.76 10.59 6.17
C GLY A 99 -10.58 9.72 5.20
N LYS A 100 -10.40 9.87 3.88
CA LYS A 100 -11.10 9.07 2.87
C LYS A 100 -10.44 7.71 2.73
N SER A 101 -11.16 6.66 3.07
CA SER A 101 -10.67 5.29 2.94
C SER A 101 -10.67 4.79 1.49
N LEU A 102 -9.77 3.86 1.18
CA LEU A 102 -9.73 3.13 -0.09
C LEU A 102 -10.08 1.65 0.12
N ASP A 103 -10.69 1.06 -0.89
CA ASP A 103 -10.91 -0.38 -0.96
C ASP A 103 -9.94 -1.01 -1.98
N VAL A 104 -9.57 -2.27 -1.75
CA VAL A 104 -8.61 -3.00 -2.59
C VAL A 104 -9.26 -4.27 -3.11
N GLN A 105 -9.20 -4.46 -4.42
CA GLN A 105 -9.63 -5.70 -5.07
C GLN A 105 -8.43 -6.41 -5.69
N VAL A 106 -8.20 -7.66 -5.28
CA VAL A 106 -7.14 -8.51 -5.82
C VAL A 106 -7.62 -9.23 -7.07
N VAL A 107 -6.87 -9.10 -8.17
CA VAL A 107 -7.14 -9.80 -9.44
C VAL A 107 -6.06 -10.86 -9.66
N ARG A 108 -6.48 -12.12 -9.82
CA ARG A 108 -5.58 -13.27 -10.03
C ARG A 108 -5.35 -13.54 -11.52
N ALA A 109 -4.20 -14.14 -11.82
CA ALA A 109 -3.80 -14.57 -13.16
C ALA A 109 -4.40 -15.94 -13.54
#